data_AF-X0XTB5-F1
#
_entry.id   AF-X0XTB5-F1
#
_cell.length_a   1.000
_cell.length_b   1.000
_cell.length_c   1.000
_cell.angle_alpha   90.00
_cell.angle_beta   90.00
_cell.angle_gamma   90.00
#
_symmetry.space_group_name_H-M   'P 1'
#
loop_
_entity.id
_entity.type
_entity.pdbx_description
1 polymer ?
#
loop_
_entity_poly.entity_id
_entity_poly.type
_entity_poly.pdbx_seq_one_letter_code
_entity_poly.pdbx_strand_id
1 'polypeptide(L)'
;RPEFALETVVGFDEPNAVAIDADGRVWVTEEHGDRVSRIIPPNKHSIPPENSVVDLVVDLGAGAAPYNFSDMTGQVTLHTSATGTWNVIYDGGAFGAEWHLVTWNRESCVDPHEPEGTTLTVEVRASDFQAGLTSEPWTQPERSGKRLDAPPAAPLPDNLVGRYMEVRVRFRGSCPGTDFETPVVCDLTVSHGLGDMNCDGYVTSFDIDPFALAVANRQAYEAAYPDCDYWLADIDSDGDVDAFDIDLF
;
A
#
# COMPACT_ATOMS: atom_id res chain seq x y z
N ARG A 1 -14.67 24.73 29.13
CA ARG A 1 -15.47 23.76 28.36
C ARG A 1 -16.84 24.39 28.20
N PRO A 2 -17.27 24.84 27.01
CA PRO A 2 -18.67 25.22 26.86
C PRO A 2 -19.49 23.93 26.82
N GLU A 3 -20.51 23.88 27.66
CA GLU A 3 -21.49 22.81 27.69
C GLU A 3 -22.35 22.91 26.41
N PHE A 4 -22.41 21.82 25.65
CA PHE A 4 -23.30 21.73 24.49
C PHE A 4 -24.75 21.68 25.01
N ALA A 5 -25.50 22.76 24.82
CA ALA A 5 -26.95 22.72 24.93
C ALA A 5 -27.46 21.78 23.83
N LEU A 6 -27.99 20.62 24.24
CA LEU A 6 -28.65 19.68 23.33
C LEU A 6 -30.04 20.24 23.03
N GLU A 7 -30.14 21.18 22.09
CA GLU A 7 -31.45 21.68 21.64
C GLU A 7 -32.19 20.57 20.90
N THR A 8 -33.23 20.05 21.55
CA THR A 8 -34.00 18.90 21.06
C THR A 8 -35.14 19.39 20.17
N VAL A 9 -35.15 18.96 18.90
CA VAL A 9 -36.30 19.14 18.00
C VAL A 9 -37.38 18.13 18.39
N VAL A 10 -38.58 18.61 18.69
CA VAL A 10 -39.74 17.81 19.15
C VAL A 10 -40.90 17.90 18.16
N GLY A 11 -41.84 16.95 18.21
CA GLY A 11 -43.08 16.98 17.41
C GLY A 11 -43.19 15.92 16.30
N PHE A 12 -42.28 14.94 16.27
CA PHE A 12 -42.35 13.81 15.35
C PHE A 12 -43.37 12.75 15.81
N ASP A 13 -44.01 12.09 14.85
CA ASP A 13 -45.01 11.05 15.09
C ASP A 13 -44.48 9.67 14.59
N GLU A 14 -44.02 8.85 15.54
CA GLU A 14 -43.25 7.61 15.29
C GLU A 14 -42.12 7.79 14.26
N PRO A 15 -41.07 8.58 14.57
CA PRO A 15 -39.92 8.73 13.69
C PRO A 15 -39.15 7.42 13.57
N ASN A 16 -38.95 6.94 12.34
CA ASN A 16 -38.35 5.61 12.09
C ASN A 16 -37.03 5.66 11.30
N ALA A 17 -36.74 6.78 10.62
CA ALA A 17 -35.55 6.93 9.82
C ALA A 17 -34.92 8.32 9.96
N VAL A 18 -33.63 8.41 9.67
CA VAL A 18 -32.94 9.70 9.50
C VAL A 18 -31.93 9.63 8.36
N ALA A 19 -31.90 10.60 7.45
CA ALA A 19 -30.90 10.75 6.39
C ALA A 19 -30.32 12.17 6.38
N ILE A 20 -29.16 12.37 5.75
CA ILE A 20 -28.54 13.70 5.60
C ILE A 20 -28.35 13.97 4.11
N ASP A 21 -28.76 15.14 3.63
CA ASP A 21 -28.55 15.55 2.23
C ASP A 21 -27.18 16.23 2.02
N ALA A 22 -26.82 16.49 0.75
CA ALA A 22 -25.54 17.10 0.39
C ALA A 22 -25.35 18.53 0.94
N ASP A 23 -26.44 19.20 1.34
CA ASP A 23 -26.42 20.52 1.98
C ASP A 23 -26.31 20.42 3.50
N GLY A 24 -26.21 19.21 4.05
CA GLY A 24 -26.14 18.95 5.49
C GLY A 24 -27.48 19.06 6.22
N ARG A 25 -28.62 19.09 5.51
CA ARG A 25 -29.95 19.06 6.14
C ARG A 25 -30.31 17.62 6.51
N VAL A 26 -31.05 17.47 7.61
CA VAL A 26 -31.44 16.17 8.15
C VAL A 26 -32.87 15.87 7.76
N TRP A 27 -33.14 14.70 7.19
CA TRP A 27 -34.47 14.25 6.79
C TRP A 27 -34.92 13.12 7.71
N VAL A 28 -36.17 13.16 8.18
CA VAL A 28 -36.76 12.19 9.11
C VAL A 28 -38.05 11.64 8.52
N THR A 29 -38.22 10.33 8.47
CA THR A 29 -39.53 9.72 8.13
C THR A 29 -40.33 9.47 9.40
N GLU A 30 -41.63 9.76 9.33
CA GLU A 30 -42.57 9.65 10.42
C GLU A 30 -43.64 8.63 10.02
N GLU A 31 -43.53 7.41 10.58
CA GLU A 31 -44.34 6.26 10.17
C GLU A 31 -45.82 6.49 10.48
N HIS A 32 -46.14 6.88 11.72
CA HIS A 32 -47.52 7.18 12.10
C HIS A 32 -48.02 8.50 11.49
N GLY A 33 -47.10 9.44 11.31
CA GLY A 33 -47.41 10.77 10.76
C GLY A 33 -47.63 10.81 9.25
N ASP A 34 -47.46 9.68 8.55
CA ASP A 34 -47.56 9.56 7.08
C ASP A 34 -46.76 10.65 6.33
N ARG A 35 -45.60 11.05 6.86
CA ARG A 35 -44.86 12.22 6.37
C ARG A 35 -43.35 12.09 6.46
N VAL A 36 -42.66 13.01 5.79
CA VAL A 36 -41.22 13.21 5.89
C VAL A 36 -40.94 14.66 6.30
N SER A 37 -40.17 14.85 7.36
CA SER A 37 -39.79 16.16 7.86
C SER A 37 -38.31 16.43 7.58
N ARG A 38 -37.97 17.65 7.17
CA ARG A 38 -36.59 18.12 7.02
C ARG A 38 -36.26 19.12 8.11
N ILE A 39 -35.11 18.91 8.72
CA ILE A 39 -34.53 19.71 9.78
C ILE A 39 -33.31 20.41 9.21
N ILE A 40 -33.22 21.72 9.39
CA ILE A 40 -31.98 22.47 9.22
C ILE A 40 -31.26 22.41 10.58
N PRO A 41 -30.08 21.76 10.66
CA PRO A 41 -29.27 21.80 11.87
C PRO A 41 -28.80 23.22 12.15
N PRO A 42 -28.47 23.55 13.41
CA PRO A 42 -28.05 24.88 13.78
C PRO A 42 -26.70 25.16 13.11
N ASN A 43 -26.58 26.28 12.40
CA ASN A 43 -25.28 26.69 11.89
C ASN A 43 -24.42 27.17 13.08
N LYS A 44 -23.46 26.33 13.49
CA LYS A 44 -22.57 26.54 14.63
C LYS A 44 -21.65 27.78 14.49
N HIS A 45 -21.66 28.45 13.34
CA HIS A 45 -20.88 29.67 13.07
C HIS A 45 -21.73 30.94 12.93
N SER A 46 -23.05 30.85 13.07
CA SER A 46 -23.95 32.02 13.04
C SER A 46 -23.92 32.77 14.37
N ILE A 47 -23.92 34.10 14.31
CA ILE A 47 -24.09 34.97 15.48
C ILE A 47 -25.26 35.91 15.18
N PRO A 48 -26.41 35.80 15.89
CA PRO A 48 -26.69 34.87 16.99
C PRO A 48 -26.79 33.40 16.54
N PRO A 49 -26.63 32.41 17.45
CA PRO A 49 -26.84 31.01 17.12
C PRO A 49 -28.27 30.81 16.64
N GLU A 50 -28.43 30.20 15.48
CA GLU A 50 -29.75 29.79 14.98
C GLU A 50 -30.09 28.43 15.59
N ASN A 51 -31.33 28.27 16.06
CA ASN A 51 -31.82 26.99 16.59
C ASN A 51 -32.02 25.99 15.45
N SER A 52 -31.98 24.69 15.78
CA SER A 52 -32.44 23.65 14.85
C SER A 52 -33.92 23.86 14.53
N VAL A 53 -34.31 23.86 13.25
CA VAL A 53 -35.71 24.06 12.83
C VAL A 53 -36.16 23.00 11.84
N VAL A 54 -37.40 22.54 11.96
CA VAL A 54 -38.07 21.80 10.88
C VAL A 54 -38.49 22.83 9.84
N ASP A 55 -37.83 22.82 8.67
CA ASP A 55 -38.06 23.81 7.61
C ASP A 55 -39.02 23.31 6.52
N LEU A 56 -39.20 22.00 6.43
CA LEU A 56 -40.10 21.38 5.46
C LEU A 56 -40.78 20.16 6.07
N VAL A 57 -42.07 20.02 5.80
CA VAL A 57 -42.85 18.80 6.07
C VAL A 57 -43.51 18.39 4.77
N VAL A 58 -43.25 17.16 4.34
CA VAL A 58 -43.79 16.54 3.13
C VAL A 58 -44.81 15.49 3.55
N ASP A 59 -46.09 15.78 3.32
CA ASP A 59 -47.17 14.82 3.50
C ASP A 59 -47.12 13.77 2.37
N LEU A 60 -47.10 12.48 2.73
CA LEU A 60 -47.07 11.36 1.80
C LEU A 60 -48.46 10.76 1.55
N GLY A 61 -49.48 11.21 2.28
CA GLY A 61 -50.86 10.75 2.18
C GLY A 61 -51.21 9.66 3.19
N ALA A 62 -52.49 9.60 3.58
CA ALA A 62 -52.98 8.69 4.62
C ALA A 62 -52.68 7.22 4.34
N GLY A 63 -52.06 6.53 5.30
CA GLY A 63 -51.65 5.13 5.23
C GLY A 63 -50.35 4.89 4.45
N ALA A 64 -49.58 5.93 4.16
CA ALA A 64 -48.27 5.81 3.54
C ALA A 64 -47.26 5.03 4.39
N ALA A 65 -47.34 5.16 5.73
CA ALA A 65 -46.51 4.46 6.72
C ALA A 65 -45.04 4.33 6.28
N PRO A 66 -44.32 5.46 6.06
CA PRO A 66 -42.98 5.45 5.49
C PRO A 66 -41.98 4.78 6.43
N TYR A 67 -41.76 3.49 6.18
CA TYR A 67 -40.82 2.65 6.91
C TYR A 67 -39.62 2.34 6.02
N ASN A 68 -38.42 2.65 6.49
CA ASN A 68 -37.21 2.11 5.89
C ASN A 68 -36.58 1.10 6.87
N PHE A 69 -36.05 0.00 6.33
CA PHE A 69 -35.20 -0.86 7.13
C PHE A 69 -33.97 -0.04 7.53
N SER A 70 -33.68 -0.05 8.83
CA SER A 70 -32.73 0.82 9.52
C SER A 70 -31.26 0.46 9.23
N ASP A 71 -30.95 0.10 7.98
CA ASP A 71 -29.63 -0.30 7.49
C ASP A 71 -29.03 0.62 6.41
N MET A 72 -29.71 1.68 5.94
CA MET A 72 -29.19 2.48 4.81
C MET A 72 -29.16 4.02 4.91
N THR A 73 -29.13 4.63 6.09
CA THR A 73 -28.92 6.10 6.16
C THR A 73 -27.93 6.57 7.22
N GLY A 74 -27.05 5.68 7.67
CA GLY A 74 -25.73 6.10 8.12
C GLY A 74 -24.85 6.31 6.89
N GLN A 75 -24.03 7.35 6.86
CA GLN A 75 -22.80 7.30 6.10
C GLN A 75 -22.09 6.02 6.56
N VAL A 76 -22.13 4.97 5.74
CA VAL A 76 -21.15 3.91 5.88
C VAL A 76 -19.85 4.63 5.60
N THR A 77 -19.10 4.96 6.65
CA THR A 77 -17.68 5.22 6.49
C THR A 77 -17.16 3.92 5.91
N LEU A 78 -17.15 3.84 4.58
CA LEU A 78 -16.23 3.00 3.86
C LEU A 78 -14.88 3.50 4.35
N HIS A 79 -14.43 2.93 5.47
CA HIS A 79 -13.03 2.76 5.70
C HIS A 79 -12.61 1.81 4.58
N THR A 80 -12.42 2.37 3.38
CA THR A 80 -11.44 1.84 2.46
C THR A 80 -10.21 1.79 3.33
N SER A 81 -9.85 0.59 3.76
CA SER A 81 -8.53 0.40 4.31
C SER A 81 -7.65 0.88 3.16
N ALA A 82 -6.98 2.01 3.36
CA ALA A 82 -6.11 2.62 2.37
C ALA A 82 -4.87 1.74 2.24
N THR A 83 -5.07 0.45 2.04
CA THR A 83 -4.08 -0.59 2.17
C THR A 83 -4.29 -1.60 1.07
N GLY A 84 -3.24 -1.83 0.29
CA GLY A 84 -3.20 -2.86 -0.73
C GLY A 84 -2.18 -3.92 -0.38
N THR A 85 -2.27 -5.09 -0.99
CA THR A 85 -1.22 -6.10 -0.92
C THR A 85 -1.03 -6.71 -2.29
N TRP A 86 0.22 -6.75 -2.74
CA TRP A 86 0.65 -7.47 -3.92
C TRP A 86 1.59 -8.59 -3.48
N ASN A 87 1.34 -9.81 -3.96
CA ASN A 87 2.18 -10.97 -3.67
C ASN A 87 2.65 -11.57 -4.99
N VAL A 88 3.92 -11.96 -5.05
CA VAL A 88 4.52 -12.64 -6.19
C VAL A 88 5.45 -13.75 -5.69
N ILE A 89 5.52 -14.85 -6.43
CA ILE A 89 6.43 -15.96 -6.13
C ILE A 89 7.43 -16.06 -7.28
N TYR A 90 8.72 -16.04 -6.93
CA TYR A 90 9.85 -16.28 -7.81
C TYR A 90 10.35 -17.72 -7.62
N ASP A 91 10.87 -18.31 -8.69
CA ASP A 91 11.51 -19.64 -8.69
C ASP A 91 12.97 -19.45 -9.09
N GLY A 92 13.90 -19.65 -8.16
CA GLY A 92 15.35 -19.61 -8.38
C GLY A 92 15.90 -20.91 -8.99
N GLY A 93 15.05 -21.90 -9.31
CA GLY A 93 15.42 -23.09 -10.08
C GLY A 93 16.16 -24.18 -9.30
N ALA A 94 16.87 -23.84 -8.22
CA ALA A 94 17.66 -24.77 -7.42
C ALA A 94 17.12 -24.93 -5.99
N PHE A 95 17.17 -26.17 -5.47
CA PHE A 95 16.93 -26.42 -4.04
C PHE A 95 18.05 -25.79 -3.21
N GLY A 96 17.69 -25.12 -2.12
CA GLY A 96 18.63 -24.42 -1.25
C GLY A 96 19.24 -23.15 -1.87
N ALA A 97 18.60 -22.55 -2.88
CA ALA A 97 19.07 -21.29 -3.45
C ALA A 97 19.13 -20.20 -2.35
N GLU A 98 20.29 -19.56 -2.21
CA GLU A 98 20.50 -18.42 -1.32
C GLU A 98 20.03 -17.13 -2.01
N TRP A 99 19.09 -16.42 -1.40
CA TRP A 99 18.61 -15.13 -1.87
C TRP A 99 19.37 -14.02 -1.16
N HIS A 100 19.92 -13.08 -1.92
CA HIS A 100 20.80 -12.05 -1.35
C HIS A 100 20.21 -10.65 -1.43
N LEU A 101 19.46 -10.36 -2.49
CA LEU A 101 19.02 -9.00 -2.73
C LEU A 101 17.57 -8.95 -3.21
N VAL A 102 16.82 -8.02 -2.65
CA VAL A 102 15.59 -7.50 -3.25
C VAL A 102 15.78 -6.01 -3.47
N THR A 103 15.48 -5.58 -4.69
CA THR A 103 15.46 -4.18 -5.10
C THR A 103 14.09 -3.81 -5.64
N TRP A 104 13.69 -2.56 -5.43
CA TRP A 104 12.42 -2.02 -5.94
C TRP A 104 12.55 -0.55 -6.31
N ASN A 105 11.71 -0.07 -7.22
CA ASN A 105 11.71 1.32 -7.69
C ASN A 105 13.07 1.79 -8.22
N ARG A 106 13.79 0.92 -8.96
CA ARG A 106 15.03 1.24 -9.68
C ARG A 106 14.77 2.21 -10.83
N GLU A 107 13.79 1.87 -11.66
CA GLU A 107 13.24 2.69 -12.72
C GLU A 107 12.12 3.57 -12.15
N SER A 108 12.25 4.88 -12.34
CA SER A 108 11.23 5.81 -11.90
C SER A 108 10.08 5.86 -12.91
N CYS A 109 8.94 5.30 -12.53
CA CYS A 109 7.67 5.48 -13.23
C CYS A 109 6.84 6.65 -12.65
N VAL A 110 7.13 7.06 -11.41
CA VAL A 110 6.54 8.22 -10.71
C VAL A 110 7.57 8.86 -9.77
N ASP A 111 7.39 10.14 -9.43
CA ASP A 111 8.20 10.85 -8.44
C ASP A 111 7.31 11.76 -7.56
N PRO A 112 7.25 11.57 -6.23
CA PRO A 112 7.90 10.52 -5.43
C PRO A 112 7.16 9.18 -5.45
N HIS A 113 7.89 8.07 -5.33
CA HIS A 113 7.30 6.72 -5.21
C HIS A 113 6.53 6.49 -3.89
N GLU A 114 6.92 7.20 -2.84
CA GLU A 114 6.25 7.20 -1.53
C GLU A 114 5.89 8.64 -1.14
N PRO A 115 4.72 9.15 -1.57
CA PRO A 115 4.22 10.47 -1.19
C PRO A 115 4.00 10.63 0.33
N GLU A 116 3.86 11.87 0.81
CA GLU A 116 3.85 12.17 2.25
C GLU A 116 2.72 11.45 3.00
N GLY A 117 3.07 10.73 4.07
CA GLY A 117 2.12 9.97 4.87
C GLY A 117 1.70 8.64 4.28
N THR A 118 2.16 8.29 3.07
CA THR A 118 2.05 6.93 2.54
C THR A 118 3.16 6.03 3.09
N THR A 119 3.02 4.72 2.97
CA THR A 119 4.08 3.77 3.36
C THR A 119 4.08 2.56 2.44
N LEU A 120 5.25 2.24 1.89
CA LEU A 120 5.52 0.99 1.20
C LEU A 120 6.27 0.05 2.14
N THR A 121 5.81 -1.20 2.27
CA THR A 121 6.52 -2.21 3.07
C THR A 121 6.70 -3.47 2.23
N VAL A 122 7.95 -3.85 2.02
CA VAL A 122 8.32 -5.10 1.34
C VAL A 122 8.63 -6.14 2.42
N GLU A 123 8.11 -7.34 2.25
CA GLU A 123 8.37 -8.51 3.10
C GLU A 123 8.68 -9.70 2.20
N VAL A 124 9.57 -10.58 2.63
CA VAL A 124 10.01 -11.75 1.88
C VAL A 124 9.94 -13.00 2.74
N ARG A 125 9.82 -14.16 2.09
CA ARG A 125 10.03 -15.48 2.68
C ARG A 125 10.46 -16.47 1.60
N ALA A 126 11.29 -17.43 1.96
CA ALA A 126 11.80 -18.43 1.01
C ALA A 126 11.57 -19.85 1.51
N SER A 127 11.34 -20.79 0.59
CA SER A 127 11.16 -22.21 0.88
C SER A 127 11.54 -23.05 -0.34
N ASP A 128 12.05 -24.26 -0.11
CA ASP A 128 12.30 -25.24 -1.17
C ASP A 128 11.05 -25.78 -1.85
N PHE A 129 9.89 -25.64 -1.20
CA PHE A 129 8.61 -26.08 -1.74
C PHE A 129 7.64 -24.92 -1.78
N GLN A 130 7.00 -24.71 -2.94
CA GLN A 130 5.99 -23.65 -3.09
C GLN A 130 4.86 -23.76 -2.06
N ALA A 131 4.46 -24.98 -1.68
CA ALA A 131 3.47 -25.19 -0.61
C ALA A 131 4.01 -24.83 0.79
N GLY A 132 5.32 -24.99 1.00
CA GLY A 132 6.02 -24.69 2.26
C GLY A 132 6.16 -23.19 2.53
N LEU A 133 6.07 -22.33 1.51
CA LEU A 133 6.11 -20.87 1.69
C LEU A 133 5.10 -20.40 2.74
N THR A 134 3.90 -20.97 2.76
CA THR A 134 2.83 -20.55 3.69
C THR A 134 3.18 -20.74 5.17
N SER A 135 4.08 -21.67 5.51
CA SER A 135 4.57 -21.93 6.86
C SER A 135 5.79 -21.11 7.26
N GLU A 136 6.47 -20.49 6.30
CA GLU A 136 7.67 -19.69 6.59
C GLU A 136 7.30 -18.30 7.12
N PRO A 137 8.06 -17.78 8.11
CA PRO A 137 7.84 -16.44 8.64
C PRO A 137 8.20 -15.38 7.61
N TRP A 138 7.50 -14.25 7.66
CA TRP A 138 7.84 -13.08 6.87
C TRP A 138 9.04 -12.37 7.47
N THR A 139 10.01 -12.04 6.63
CA THR A 139 11.15 -11.20 6.98
C THR A 139 11.02 -9.89 6.23
N GLN A 140 11.15 -8.78 6.96
CA GLN A 140 11.21 -7.46 6.35
C GLN A 140 12.68 -7.10 6.12
N PRO A 141 13.15 -6.97 4.88
CA PRO A 141 14.53 -6.60 4.63
C PRO A 141 14.73 -5.12 5.02
N GLU A 142 15.84 -4.84 5.72
CA GLU A 142 16.14 -3.49 6.18
C GLU A 142 16.65 -2.65 5.01
N ARG A 143 16.05 -1.48 4.79
CA ARG A 143 16.47 -0.54 3.75
C ARG A 143 17.89 -0.06 4.06
N SER A 144 18.90 -0.55 3.34
CA SER A 144 20.28 -0.09 3.51
C SER A 144 20.47 1.29 2.87
N GLY A 145 21.16 2.19 3.59
CA GLY A 145 22.04 3.20 2.98
C GLY A 145 21.45 4.46 2.32
N LYS A 146 21.36 5.55 3.09
CA LYS A 146 21.85 6.95 2.90
C LYS A 146 22.12 7.64 1.53
N ARG A 147 21.92 7.06 0.34
CA ARG A 147 21.98 7.78 -0.94
C ARG A 147 20.59 7.78 -1.59
N LEU A 148 20.07 8.97 -1.92
CA LEU A 148 18.78 9.14 -2.62
C LEU A 148 18.85 8.73 -4.11
N ASP A 149 20.05 8.46 -4.60
CA ASP A 149 20.41 8.12 -5.98
C ASP A 149 20.86 6.66 -6.16
N ALA A 150 21.01 5.90 -5.07
CA ALA A 150 21.13 4.45 -5.12
C ALA A 150 19.73 3.83 -4.97
N PRO A 151 19.33 2.88 -5.83
CA PRO A 151 18.06 2.19 -5.65
C PRO A 151 18.04 1.46 -4.31
N PRO A 152 16.88 1.36 -3.64
CA PRO A 152 16.80 0.70 -2.33
C PRO A 152 17.14 -0.78 -2.50
N ALA A 153 18.40 -1.09 -2.26
CA ALA A 153 18.93 -2.42 -2.06
C ALA A 153 18.74 -2.72 -0.57
N ALA A 154 17.87 -3.67 -0.28
CA ALA A 154 17.74 -4.19 1.07
C ALA A 154 18.41 -5.56 1.08
N PRO A 155 19.63 -5.68 1.67
CA PRO A 155 20.29 -6.97 1.77
C PRO A 155 19.38 -7.92 2.54
N LEU A 156 19.20 -9.11 1.98
CA LEU A 156 18.42 -10.16 2.61
C LEU A 156 19.29 -10.83 3.69
N PRO A 157 18.68 -11.35 4.77
CA PRO A 157 19.45 -12.13 5.73
C PRO A 157 20.07 -13.36 5.05
N ASP A 158 21.34 -13.67 5.37
CA ASP A 158 22.12 -14.80 4.83
C ASP A 158 21.43 -16.17 4.91
N ASN A 159 20.38 -16.29 5.72
CA ASN A 159 19.62 -17.52 5.97
C ASN A 159 18.26 -17.55 5.27
N LEU A 160 18.03 -16.69 4.27
CA LEU A 160 16.87 -16.76 3.39
C LEU A 160 17.15 -17.72 2.22
N VAL A 161 16.97 -19.01 2.48
CA VAL A 161 17.25 -20.10 1.53
C VAL A 161 15.99 -20.78 1.04
N GLY A 162 15.98 -21.14 -0.24
CA GLY A 162 14.96 -22.00 -0.82
C GLY A 162 14.76 -21.75 -2.30
N ARG A 163 14.33 -22.79 -3.01
CA ARG A 163 14.00 -22.69 -4.44
C ARG A 163 13.01 -21.57 -4.76
N TYR A 164 11.96 -21.43 -3.97
CA TYR A 164 10.92 -20.43 -4.19
C TYR A 164 11.06 -19.29 -3.20
N MET A 165 10.92 -18.06 -3.66
CA MET A 165 10.81 -16.88 -2.81
C MET A 165 9.49 -16.17 -3.07
N GLU A 166 8.73 -15.92 -2.00
CA GLU A 166 7.54 -15.09 -2.05
C GLU A 166 7.87 -13.70 -1.55
N VAL A 167 7.54 -12.71 -2.37
CA VAL A 167 7.65 -11.30 -2.02
C VAL A 167 6.24 -10.76 -1.84
N ARG A 168 6.01 -10.11 -0.70
CA ARG A 168 4.78 -9.39 -0.38
C ARG A 168 5.09 -7.91 -0.26
N VAL A 169 4.40 -7.12 -1.05
CA VAL A 169 4.43 -5.66 -0.97
C VAL A 169 3.11 -5.18 -0.40
N ARG A 170 3.19 -4.46 0.73
CA ARG A 170 2.04 -3.83 1.39
C ARG A 170 2.08 -2.35 1.13
N PHE A 171 1.00 -1.86 0.55
CA PHE A 171 0.80 -0.45 0.26
C PHE A 171 -0.04 0.13 1.38
N ARG A 172 0.30 1.32 1.84
CA ARG A 172 -0.56 2.13 2.71
C ARG A 172 -0.68 3.53 2.11
N GLY A 173 -1.84 3.80 1.52
CA GLY A 173 -2.23 5.13 1.09
C GLY A 173 -2.64 6.03 2.26
N SER A 174 -2.68 7.32 1.97
CA SER A 174 -3.02 8.38 2.92
C SER A 174 -3.82 9.46 2.20
N CYS A 175 -4.52 10.28 2.98
CA CYS A 175 -5.13 11.51 2.47
C CYS A 175 -4.41 12.71 3.11
N PRO A 176 -3.23 13.12 2.60
CA PRO A 176 -2.61 14.37 3.03
C PRO A 176 -3.42 15.57 2.48
N GLY A 177 -4.62 15.80 3.03
CA GLY A 177 -5.56 16.83 2.56
C GLY A 177 -6.84 16.24 1.97
N THR A 178 -7.23 16.70 0.78
CA THR A 178 -8.46 16.28 0.07
C THR A 178 -8.26 15.18 -0.95
N ASP A 179 -7.03 14.96 -1.40
CA ASP A 179 -6.68 13.98 -2.42
C ASP A 179 -6.16 12.70 -1.77
N PHE A 180 -6.54 11.57 -2.36
CA PHE A 180 -6.04 10.26 -1.94
C PHE A 180 -4.73 9.96 -2.64
N GLU A 181 -3.67 9.76 -1.86
CA GLU A 181 -2.35 9.39 -2.36
C GLU A 181 -2.05 7.92 -2.02
N THR A 182 -1.37 7.24 -2.94
CA THR A 182 -0.95 5.85 -2.80
C THR A 182 0.54 5.73 -3.11
N PRO A 183 1.29 4.90 -2.37
CA PRO A 183 2.64 4.55 -2.78
C PRO A 183 2.59 3.68 -4.03
N VAL A 184 3.66 3.70 -4.82
CA VAL A 184 3.78 2.97 -6.09
C VAL A 184 5.04 2.11 -6.09
N VAL A 185 4.91 0.90 -6.63
CA VAL A 185 6.03 0.06 -7.02
C VAL A 185 6.11 0.02 -8.55
N CYS A 186 7.23 0.48 -9.12
CA CYS A 186 7.46 0.55 -10.56
C CYS A 186 8.10 -0.73 -11.09
N ASP A 187 9.13 -1.18 -10.39
CA ASP A 187 9.79 -2.45 -10.61
C ASP A 187 10.09 -3.15 -9.27
N LEU A 188 10.28 -4.46 -9.34
CA LEU A 188 10.78 -5.27 -8.25
C LEU A 188 11.62 -6.41 -8.82
N THR A 189 12.88 -6.45 -8.41
CA THR A 189 13.84 -7.47 -8.84
C THR A 189 14.37 -8.20 -7.62
N VAL A 190 14.51 -9.51 -7.77
CA VAL A 190 15.05 -10.41 -6.76
C VAL A 190 16.21 -11.19 -7.37
N SER A 191 17.26 -11.45 -6.60
CA SER A 191 18.40 -12.21 -7.10
C SER A 191 18.81 -13.37 -6.19
N HIS A 192 19.14 -14.49 -6.84
CA HIS A 192 19.74 -15.67 -6.27
C HIS A 192 21.26 -15.57 -6.49
N GLY A 193 22.07 -15.56 -5.42
CA GLY A 193 23.54 -15.41 -5.49
C GLY A 193 24.05 -14.05 -5.99
N LEU A 194 24.74 -13.29 -5.12
CA LEU A 194 25.68 -12.28 -5.61
C LEU A 194 26.81 -13.01 -6.38
N GLY A 195 27.29 -12.44 -7.47
CA GLY A 195 28.33 -13.00 -8.30
C GLY A 195 27.88 -13.94 -9.44
N ASP A 196 26.58 -14.24 -9.60
CA ASP A 196 26.06 -14.94 -10.81
C ASP A 196 25.92 -13.91 -11.95
N MET A 197 27.03 -13.68 -12.65
CA MET A 197 27.15 -12.59 -13.62
C MET A 197 26.77 -13.00 -15.03
N ASN A 198 26.40 -14.26 -15.25
CA ASN A 198 25.77 -14.71 -16.49
C ASN A 198 24.30 -15.14 -16.31
N CYS A 199 23.79 -15.11 -15.07
CA CYS A 199 22.43 -15.45 -14.69
C CYS A 199 21.99 -16.86 -15.14
N ASP A 200 22.91 -17.82 -15.13
CA ASP A 200 22.62 -19.22 -15.44
C ASP A 200 22.15 -20.03 -14.21
N GLY A 201 22.11 -19.40 -13.04
CA GLY A 201 21.69 -19.99 -11.77
C GLY A 201 22.84 -20.59 -10.96
N TYR A 202 24.09 -20.48 -11.43
CA TYR A 202 25.26 -21.03 -10.75
C TYR A 202 26.41 -20.03 -10.71
N VAL A 203 26.86 -19.66 -9.51
CA VAL A 203 28.12 -18.93 -9.34
C VAL A 203 29.30 -19.88 -9.58
N THR A 204 29.98 -19.72 -10.71
CA THR A 204 31.10 -20.56 -11.15
C THR A 204 32.24 -19.74 -11.76
N SER A 205 33.28 -20.41 -12.24
CA SER A 205 34.35 -19.73 -12.99
C SER A 205 33.86 -19.06 -14.28
N PHE A 206 32.66 -19.40 -14.78
CA PHE A 206 32.08 -18.76 -15.97
C PHE A 206 31.55 -17.36 -15.68
N ASP A 207 31.41 -16.98 -14.40
CA ASP A 207 30.96 -15.67 -13.97
C ASP A 207 32.10 -14.65 -13.84
N ILE A 208 33.36 -15.11 -13.82
CA ILE A 208 34.55 -14.25 -13.73
C ILE A 208 34.67 -13.30 -14.93
N ASP A 209 34.50 -13.80 -16.16
CA ASP A 209 34.62 -12.98 -17.37
C ASP A 209 33.48 -11.94 -17.47
N PRO A 210 32.20 -12.30 -17.25
CA PRO A 210 31.11 -11.34 -17.12
C PRO A 210 31.29 -10.34 -15.97
N PHE A 211 31.80 -10.79 -14.80
CA PHE A 211 32.12 -9.93 -13.66
C PHE A 211 33.17 -8.87 -14.03
N ALA A 212 34.29 -9.29 -14.64
CA ALA A 212 35.33 -8.38 -15.10
C ALA A 212 34.81 -7.39 -16.14
N LEU A 213 33.88 -7.82 -17.01
CA LEU A 213 33.20 -6.93 -17.96
C LEU A 213 32.32 -5.90 -17.24
N ALA A 214 31.58 -6.30 -16.20
CA ALA A 214 30.78 -5.39 -15.39
C ALA A 214 31.64 -4.29 -14.76
N VAL A 215 32.70 -4.66 -14.02
CA VAL A 215 33.62 -3.71 -13.39
C VAL A 215 34.31 -2.79 -14.41
N ALA A 216 34.68 -3.33 -15.58
CA ALA A 216 35.36 -2.53 -16.60
C ALA A 216 34.42 -1.60 -17.38
N ASN A 217 33.21 -2.06 -17.68
CA ASN A 217 32.23 -1.31 -18.48
C ASN A 217 30.80 -1.87 -18.30
N ARG A 218 30.06 -1.23 -17.40
CA ARG A 218 28.63 -1.47 -17.18
C ARG A 218 27.79 -1.52 -18.45
N GLN A 219 27.95 -0.56 -19.37
CA GLN A 219 27.12 -0.50 -20.58
C GLN A 219 27.37 -1.68 -21.52
N ALA A 220 28.62 -2.17 -21.59
CA ALA A 220 28.95 -3.35 -22.38
C ALA A 220 28.40 -4.64 -21.72
N TYR A 221 28.42 -4.71 -20.39
CA TYR A 221 27.82 -5.81 -19.64
C TYR A 221 26.30 -5.88 -19.86
N GLU A 222 25.58 -4.78 -19.63
CA GLU A 222 24.11 -4.72 -19.79
C GLU A 222 23.67 -5.03 -21.23
N ALA A 223 24.51 -4.73 -22.23
CA ALA A 223 24.26 -5.10 -23.62
C ALA A 223 24.50 -6.59 -23.92
N ALA A 224 25.44 -7.23 -23.21
CA ALA A 224 25.77 -8.64 -23.37
C ALA A 224 24.83 -9.56 -22.58
N TYR A 225 24.38 -9.11 -21.42
CA TYR A 225 23.50 -9.85 -20.50
C TYR A 225 22.26 -9.00 -20.15
N PRO A 226 21.32 -8.81 -21.11
CA PRO A 226 20.19 -7.89 -20.94
C PRO A 226 19.18 -8.36 -19.87
N ASP A 227 19.14 -9.65 -19.59
CA ASP A 227 18.27 -10.25 -18.58
C ASP A 227 18.97 -10.40 -17.22
N CYS A 228 20.24 -9.98 -17.10
CA CYS A 228 21.04 -10.12 -15.90
C CYS A 228 21.30 -8.78 -15.24
N ASP A 229 21.11 -8.71 -13.92
CA ASP A 229 21.28 -7.47 -13.16
C ASP A 229 22.77 -7.17 -12.96
N TYR A 230 23.21 -5.97 -13.36
CA TYR A 230 24.58 -5.48 -13.13
C TYR A 230 24.96 -5.50 -11.65
N TRP A 231 23.99 -5.24 -10.77
CA TRP A 231 24.21 -5.15 -9.34
C TRP A 231 24.46 -6.50 -8.66
N LEU A 232 24.43 -7.60 -9.42
CA LEU A 232 24.95 -8.88 -8.93
C LEU A 232 26.46 -8.85 -8.69
N ALA A 233 27.16 -7.89 -9.30
CA ALA A 233 28.58 -7.66 -9.09
C ALA A 233 28.91 -6.92 -7.78
N ASP A 234 27.93 -6.30 -7.12
CA ASP A 234 28.10 -5.60 -5.83
C ASP A 234 27.97 -6.65 -4.72
N ILE A 235 29.06 -7.38 -4.46
CA ILE A 235 29.07 -8.54 -3.56
C ILE A 235 29.17 -8.10 -2.10
N ASP A 236 29.88 -7.00 -1.84
CA ASP A 236 30.00 -6.46 -0.48
C ASP A 236 28.81 -5.59 -0.06
N SER A 237 27.89 -5.32 -1.00
CA SER A 237 26.64 -4.58 -0.81
C SER A 237 26.87 -3.14 -0.33
N ASP A 238 27.99 -2.53 -0.74
CA ASP A 238 28.32 -1.14 -0.40
C ASP A 238 27.66 -0.11 -1.34
N GLY A 239 27.05 -0.59 -2.44
CA GLY A 239 26.31 0.20 -3.42
C GLY A 239 27.15 0.69 -4.59
N ASP A 240 28.42 0.29 -4.68
CA ASP A 240 29.30 0.48 -5.82
C ASP A 240 29.73 -0.90 -6.37
N VAL A 241 30.14 -0.95 -7.65
CA VAL A 241 30.69 -2.18 -8.25
C VAL A 241 32.11 -1.86 -8.69
N ASP A 242 33.09 -2.39 -7.97
CA ASP A 242 34.49 -2.09 -8.21
C ASP A 242 35.43 -3.27 -7.88
N ALA A 243 36.70 -2.98 -7.57
CA ALA A 243 37.69 -4.01 -7.30
C ALA A 243 37.57 -4.61 -5.88
N PHE A 244 36.83 -3.99 -4.97
CA PHE A 244 36.60 -4.49 -3.61
C PHE A 244 35.64 -5.69 -3.61
N ASP A 245 34.75 -5.75 -4.60
CA ASP A 245 33.88 -6.91 -4.85
C ASP A 245 34.66 -8.18 -5.23
N ILE A 246 35.85 -8.04 -5.83
CA ILE A 246 36.68 -9.20 -6.25
C ILE A 246 37.11 -10.04 -5.05
N ASP A 247 37.38 -9.42 -3.90
CA ASP A 247 37.88 -10.13 -2.72
C ASP A 247 36.81 -11.05 -2.09
N LEU A 248 35.53 -10.85 -2.45
CA LEU A 248 34.39 -11.65 -1.99
C LEU A 248 33.80 -12.56 -3.09
N PHE A 249 34.31 -12.50 -4.32
CA PHE A 249 33.91 -13.33 -5.46
C PHE A 249 34.63 -14.69 -5.46
#